data_AF-A0A243BE02-F1
#
_entry.id   AF-A0A243BE02-F1
#
_cell.length_a   1.000
_cell.length_b   1.000
_cell.length_c   1.000
_cell.angle_alpha   90.00
_cell.angle_beta   90.00
_cell.angle_gamma   90.00
#
_symmetry.space_group_name_H-M   'P 1'
#
loop_
_entity.id
_entity.type
_entity.pdbx_description
1 polymer ?
#
loop_
_entity_poly.entity_id
_entity_poly.type
_entity_poly.pdbx_seq_one_letter_code
_entity_poly.pdbx_strand_id
1 'polypeptide(L)' 'MLDNPMSMHNGYGKADPQEQMIDHPIEDVLGNEILPGDEFLIAPDGEVVLRENIMDYMITQLGFEKKKAGDE' A
#
# COMPACT_ATOMS: atom_id res chain seq x y z
N MET A 1 -24.28 -29.79 7.80
CA MET A 1 -23.13 -29.70 6.89
C MET A 1 -23.64 -29.06 5.62
N LEU A 2 -23.32 -27.79 5.38
CA LEU A 2 -23.62 -27.14 4.11
C LEU A 2 -22.35 -27.19 3.26
N ASP A 3 -22.43 -27.91 2.15
CA ASP A 3 -21.44 -27.89 1.09
C ASP A 3 -21.27 -26.48 0.56
N ASN A 4 -20.01 -26.09 0.35
CA ASN A 4 -19.62 -24.83 -0.25
C ASN A 4 -19.31 -25.08 -1.74
N PRO A 5 -20.27 -24.88 -2.67
CA PRO A 5 -19.96 -24.95 -4.09
C PRO A 5 -19.29 -23.65 -4.54
N MET A 6 -18.04 -23.78 -4.99
CA MET A 6 -17.22 -22.74 -5.58
C MET A 6 -17.97 -21.71 -6.44
N SER A 7 -17.61 -20.45 -6.20
CA SER A 7 -17.59 -19.29 -7.09
C SER A 7 -18.43 -19.38 -8.36
N MET A 8 -19.66 -18.93 -8.23
CA MET A 8 -20.55 -18.60 -9.33
C MET A 8 -20.19 -17.21 -9.88
N HIS A 9 -19.40 -17.15 -10.96
CA HIS A 9 -19.22 -15.92 -11.74
C HIS A 9 -20.48 -15.67 -12.57
N ASN A 10 -21.53 -15.16 -11.91
CA ASN A 10 -22.81 -14.86 -12.53
C ASN A 10 -22.74 -13.42 -13.04
N GLY A 11 -22.63 -13.26 -14.35
CA GLY A 11 -22.37 -11.97 -15.02
C GLY A 11 -23.41 -10.86 -14.89
N TYR A 12 -24.36 -10.89 -13.96
CA TYR A 12 -25.24 -9.74 -13.65
C TYR A 12 -25.77 -9.83 -12.21
N GLY A 13 -25.40 -8.88 -11.35
CA GLY A 13 -26.04 -8.68 -10.05
C GLY A 13 -25.11 -8.08 -9.03
N LYS A 14 -25.16 -6.75 -8.90
CA LYS A 14 -24.61 -5.89 -7.82
C LYS A 14 -23.45 -6.51 -7.03
N ALA A 15 -22.23 -6.02 -7.27
CA ALA A 15 -21.12 -6.25 -6.36
C ALA A 15 -21.62 -6.12 -4.92
N ASP A 16 -21.32 -7.12 -4.09
CA ASP A 16 -21.70 -7.11 -2.69
C ASP A 16 -21.22 -5.75 -2.11
N PRO A 17 -22.06 -4.95 -1.44
CA PRO A 17 -21.58 -3.69 -0.83
C PRO A 17 -20.41 -3.91 0.14
N GLN A 18 -20.25 -5.15 0.60
CA GLN A 18 -19.15 -5.62 1.42
C GLN A 18 -17.84 -5.85 0.64
N GLU A 19 -17.90 -6.11 -0.67
CA GLU A 19 -16.73 -6.15 -1.57
C GLU A 19 -16.30 -4.76 -2.05
N GLN A 20 -17.14 -3.73 -1.88
CA GLN A 20 -16.90 -2.40 -2.47
C GLN A 20 -16.14 -1.39 -1.60
N MET A 21 -15.94 -1.60 -0.31
CA MET A 21 -15.56 -0.46 0.55
C MET A 21 -14.67 -0.84 1.74
N ILE A 22 -13.37 -1.08 1.49
CA ILE A 22 -12.36 -0.41 2.32
C ILE A 22 -11.21 0.04 1.42
N ASP A 23 -11.54 0.88 0.43
CA ASP A 23 -10.53 1.75 -0.18
C ASP A 23 -10.09 2.72 0.93
N HIS A 24 -8.85 2.58 1.40
CA HIS A 24 -8.34 3.45 2.46
C HIS A 24 -7.95 4.77 1.81
N PRO A 25 -8.58 5.90 2.19
CA PRO A 25 -8.41 7.16 1.46
C PRO A 25 -7.03 7.82 1.68
N ILE A 26 -6.12 7.14 2.39
CA ILE A 26 -4.84 7.68 2.80
C ILE A 26 -3.76 6.82 2.16
N GLU A 27 -2.99 7.45 1.28
CA GLU A 27 -1.85 6.85 0.62
C GLU A 27 -0.56 7.53 1.09
N ASP A 28 0.56 6.81 1.01
CA ASP A 28 1.89 7.39 1.13
C ASP A 28 2.26 8.23 -0.10
N VAL A 29 3.36 8.96 -0.01
CA VAL A 29 3.86 9.82 -1.10
C VAL A 29 4.22 9.03 -2.38
N LEU A 30 4.35 7.70 -2.29
CA LEU A 30 4.61 6.81 -3.41
C LEU A 30 3.32 6.18 -3.97
N GLY A 31 2.15 6.52 -3.43
CA GLY A 31 0.84 6.03 -3.88
C GLY A 31 0.44 4.67 -3.31
N ASN A 32 1.05 4.24 -2.19
CA ASN A 32 0.70 3.00 -1.52
C ASN A 32 -0.31 3.28 -0.40
N GLU A 33 -1.38 2.50 -0.35
CA GLU A 33 -2.41 2.62 0.68
C GLU A 33 -1.82 2.39 2.08
N ILE A 34 -2.19 3.26 3.02
CA ILE A 34 -1.83 3.14 4.43
C ILE A 34 -2.96 2.44 5.19
N LEU A 35 -2.66 1.28 5.75
CA LEU A 35 -3.61 0.45 6.47
C LEU A 35 -3.49 0.65 8.00
N PRO A 36 -4.57 0.39 8.76
CA PRO A 36 -4.51 0.38 10.22
C PRO A 36 -3.49 -0.64 10.74
N GLY A 37 -2.47 -0.14 11.45
CA GLY A 37 -1.38 -0.96 11.99
C GLY A 37 -0.06 -0.81 11.26
N ASP A 38 -0.06 -0.14 10.10
CA ASP A 38 1.17 0.16 9.38
C ASP A 38 2.03 1.19 10.11
N GLU A 39 3.34 1.03 9.95
CA GLU A 39 4.31 1.98 10.45
C GLU A 39 4.72 2.92 9.34
N PHE A 40 4.71 4.23 9.62
CA PHE A 40 5.10 5.26 8.66
C PHE A 40 5.89 6.37 9.35
N LEU A 41 6.59 7.16 8.54
CA LEU A 41 7.27 8.37 8.94
C LEU A 41 6.57 9.57 8.31
N ILE A 42 6.58 10.70 9.04
CA ILE A 42 6.13 11.99 8.52
C ILE A 42 7.37 12.87 8.35
N ALA A 43 7.64 13.29 7.12
CA ALA A 43 8.72 14.19 6.79
C ALA A 43 8.43 15.63 7.26
N PRO A 44 9.45 16.50 7.42
CA PRO A 44 9.25 17.87 7.91
C PRO A 44 8.36 18.76 7.05
N ASP A 45 8.22 18.44 5.76
CA ASP A 45 7.33 19.09 4.80
C ASP A 45 5.88 18.55 4.85
N GLY A 46 5.63 17.51 5.65
CA GLY A 46 4.32 16.89 5.84
C GLY A 46 4.07 15.66 4.96
N GLU A 47 5.04 15.22 4.16
CA GLU A 47 4.91 13.99 3.37
C GLU A 47 4.88 12.76 4.28
N VAL A 48 4.01 11.79 3.94
CA VAL A 48 3.89 10.53 4.67
C VAL A 48 4.53 9.42 3.86
N VAL A 49 5.38 8.62 4.50
CA VAL A 49 6.13 7.55 3.85
C VAL A 49 6.01 6.27 4.68
N LEU A 50 5.48 5.20 4.08
CA LEU A 50 5.44 3.90 4.75
C LEU A 50 6.85 3.41 5.07
N ARG A 51 7.02 2.73 6.20
CA ARG A 51 8.32 2.25 6.68
C ARG A 51 9.04 1.37 5.67
N GLU A 52 8.29 0.54 4.96
CA GLU A 52 8.81 -0.34 3.90
C GLU A 52 9.35 0.43 2.69
N ASN A 53 8.79 1.60 2.43
CA ASN A 53 9.07 2.43 1.25
C ASN A 53 10.11 3.53 1.51
N ILE A 54 10.67 3.61 2.72
CA ILE A 54 11.64 4.65 3.10
C ILE A 54 12.84 4.67 2.14
N MET A 55 13.36 3.50 1.78
CA MET A 55 14.54 3.44 0.91
C MET A 55 14.24 4.01 -0.47
N ASP A 56 13.09 3.68 -1.04
CA ASP A 56 12.69 4.14 -2.36
C ASP A 56 12.37 5.63 -2.34
N TYR A 57 11.73 6.12 -1.28
CA TYR A 57 11.54 7.55 -1.02
C TYR A 57 12.87 8.32 -0.96
N MET A 58 13.84 7.81 -0.19
CA MET A 58 15.16 8.43 -0.06
C MET A 58 15.88 8.53 -1.41
N ILE A 59 15.78 7.50 -2.25
CA ILE A 59 16.45 7.48 -3.56
C ILE A 59 15.72 8.38 -4.56
N THR A 60 14.41 8.22 -4.69
CA THR A 60 13.61 8.83 -5.77
C THR A 60 13.26 10.30 -5.50
N GLN A 61 12.86 10.62 -4.28
CA GLN A 61 12.41 11.98 -3.91
C GLN A 61 13.56 12.83 -3.39
N LEU A 62 14.41 12.25 -2.53
CA LEU A 62 15.49 13.00 -1.87
C LEU A 62 16.85 12.89 -2.60
N GLY A 63 16.95 12.07 -3.64
CA GLY A 63 18.16 11.94 -4.47
C GLY A 63 19.33 11.24 -3.78
N PHE A 64 19.08 10.44 -2.75
CA PHE A 64 20.12 9.63 -2.12
C PHE A 64 20.57 8.48 -3.03
N GLU A 65 21.82 8.08 -2.88
CA GLU A 65 22.37 6.92 -3.57
C GLU A 65 22.52 5.77 -2.59
N LYS A 66 21.91 4.62 -2.91
CA LYS A 66 22.08 3.41 -2.12
C LYS A 66 23.44 2.79 -2.42
N LYS A 67 24.36 2.90 -1.46
CA LYS A 67 25.66 2.21 -1.51
C LYS A 67 25.63 0.97 -0.63
N LYS A 68 26.13 -0.15 -1.14
CA LYS A 68 26.42 -1.34 -0.34
C LYS A 68 27.88 -1.31 0.08
N ALA A 69 28.16 -1.69 1.32
CA ALA A 69 29.54 -1.89 1.74
C ALA A 69 30.12 -3.10 0.99
N GLY A 70 31.09 -2.87 0.10
CA GLY A 70 31.79 -3.92 -0.64
C GLY A 70 31.54 -3.97 -2.16
N ASP A 71 30.68 -3.09 -2.71
CA ASP A 71 30.66 -2.83 -4.15
C ASP A 71 31.65 -1.67 -4.43
N GLU A 72 32.78 -1.99 -5.08
CA GLU A 72 33.80 -1.03 -5.56
C GLU A 72 33.31 -0.18 -6.73
#